data_AF-A0A402BEE3-F1
#
_entry.id   AF-A0A402BEE3-F1
#
_cell.length_a   1.000
_cell.length_b   1.000
_cell.length_c   1.000
_cell.angle_alpha   90.00
_cell.angle_beta   90.00
_cell.angle_gamma   90.00
#
_symmetry.space_group_name_H-M   'P 1'
#
loop_
_entity.id
_entity.type
_entity.pdbx_description
1 polymer ?
#
loop_
_entity_poly.entity_id
_entity_poly.type
_entity_poly.pdbx_seq_one_letter_code
_entity_poly.pdbx_strand_id
1 'polypeptide(L)' 'MLQRVPCASDWTWLLGRIAAFFVTLLANYDLTRVKQCSNPNCRWIYYDESNSKRRSWCDDDCTNMMRVRRFRERHRLA' A
#
# COMPACT_ATOMS: atom_id res chain seq x y z
N MET A 1 0.82 22.39 22.52
CA MET A 1 1.18 21.30 21.59
C MET A 1 2.64 21.48 21.19
N LEU A 2 3.50 20.49 21.46
CA LEU A 2 4.90 20.53 21.04
C LEU A 2 4.99 20.07 19.58
N GLN A 3 5.48 20.94 18.69
CA GLN A 3 5.73 20.58 17.30
C GLN A 3 7.22 20.24 17.14
N ARG A 4 7.52 19.09 16.54
CA ARG A 4 8.91 18.72 16.21
C ARG A 4 9.35 19.52 14.99
N VAL A 5 10.35 20.38 15.15
CA VAL A 5 10.94 21.19 14.06
C VAL A 5 12.29 20.58 13.67
N PRO A 6 12.58 20.38 12.36
CA PRO A 6 13.92 20.04 11.89
C PRO A 6 15.00 20.99 12.40
N CYS A 7 16.18 20.45 12.70
CA CYS A 7 17.40 21.26 12.82
C CYS A 7 18.01 21.58 11.43
N ALA A 8 17.75 20.74 10.42
CA ALA A 8 18.12 20.95 9.02
C ALA A 8 16.99 20.47 8.09
N SER A 9 16.82 21.14 6.95
CA SER A 9 15.80 20.81 5.93
C SER A 9 16.42 20.13 4.71
N ASP A 10 17.29 19.15 4.94
CA ASP A 10 18.03 18.41 3.93
C ASP A 10 17.44 16.99 3.70
N TRP A 11 18.08 16.22 2.82
CA TRP A 11 17.71 14.84 2.56
C TRP A 11 17.79 13.94 3.80
N THR A 12 18.76 14.20 4.68
CA THR A 12 18.95 13.46 5.94
C THR A 12 17.71 13.57 6.82
N TRP A 13 17.19 14.79 6.98
CA TRP A 13 15.96 15.00 7.74
C TRP A 13 14.76 14.33 7.09
N LEU A 14 14.61 14.39 5.77
CA LEU A 14 13.51 13.73 5.07
C LEU A 14 13.54 12.21 5.29
N LEU A 15 14.70 11.58 5.13
CA LEU A 15 14.88 10.15 5.40
C LEU A 15 14.59 9.81 6.85
N GLY A 16 15.04 10.64 7.80
CA GLY A 16 14.73 10.49 9.22
C GLY A 16 13.22 10.55 9.51
N ARG A 17 12.48 11.42 8.81
CA ARG A 17 11.01 11.47 8.92
C ARG A 17 10.33 10.22 8.38
N ILE A 18 10.75 9.74 7.19
CA ILE A 18 10.22 8.52 6.60
C ILE A 18 10.48 7.33 7.54
N ALA A 19 11.69 7.21 8.08
CA ALA A 19 12.04 6.18 9.05
C ALA A 19 11.17 6.25 10.31
N ALA A 20 10.94 7.45 10.87
CA ALA A 20 10.09 7.63 12.04
C ALA A 20 8.62 7.25 11.78
N PHE A 21 8.08 7.58 10.59
CA PHE A 21 6.75 7.12 10.17
C PHE A 21 6.69 5.60 10.02
N PHE A 22 7.73 5.00 9.45
CA PHE A 22 7.80 3.54 9.30
C PHE A 22 7.87 2.85 10.66
N VAL A 23 8.64 3.37 11.63
CA VAL A 23 8.64 2.87 13.01
C VAL A 23 7.26 2.98 13.66
N THR A 24 6.54 4.08 13.41
CA THR A 24 5.18 4.27 13.92
C THR A 24 4.21 3.24 13.34
N LEU A 25 4.34 2.93 12.03
CA LEU A 25 3.60 1.86 11.37
C LEU A 25 3.91 0.50 12.02
N LEU A 26 5.20 0.18 12.21
CA LEU A 26 5.63 -1.09 12.82
C LEU A 26 5.16 -1.26 14.27
N ALA A 27 5.13 -0.18 15.05
CA ALA A 27 4.82 -0.23 16.47
C ALA A 27 3.32 -0.24 16.78
N ASN A 28 2.50 0.42 15.94
CA ASN A 28 1.10 0.72 16.28
C ASN A 28 0.06 0.08 15.36
N TYR A 29 0.46 -0.52 14.24
CA TYR A 29 -0.47 -1.08 13.26
C TYR A 29 -0.35 -2.61 13.15
N ASP A 30 -1.43 -3.24 12.70
CA ASP A 30 -1.49 -4.68 12.46
C ASP A 30 -0.75 -5.01 11.16
N LEU A 31 0.48 -5.49 11.27
CA LEU A 31 1.33 -5.81 10.11
C LEU A 31 0.74 -6.90 9.20
N THR A 32 -0.20 -7.71 9.68
CA THR A 32 -0.91 -8.69 8.82
C THR A 32 -1.80 -8.03 7.77
N ARG A 33 -2.10 -6.73 7.93
CA ARG A 33 -2.83 -5.91 6.96
C ARG A 33 -1.90 -5.26 5.93
N VAL A 34 -0.59 -5.26 6.10
CA VAL A 34 0.35 -4.76 5.09
C VAL A 34 0.49 -5.82 3.99
N LYS A 35 0.12 -5.46 2.76
CA LYS A 35 0.04 -6.39 1.63
C LYS A 35 0.66 -5.80 0.39
N GLN A 36 1.16 -6.69 -0.47
CA GLN A 36 1.54 -6.34 -1.84
C GLN A 36 0.35 -6.54 -2.78
N CYS A 37 0.20 -5.65 -3.77
CA CYS A 37 -0.82 -5.80 -4.79
C CYS A 37 -0.67 -7.12 -5.57
N SER A 38 -1.77 -7.86 -5.74
CA SER A 38 -1.79 -9.13 -6.46
C SER A 38 -1.83 -8.98 -7.99
N ASN A 39 -1.85 -7.75 -8.51
CA ASN A 39 -1.67 -7.51 -9.94
C ASN A 39 -0.19 -7.71 -10.28
N PRO A 40 0.19 -8.65 -11.17
CA PRO A 40 1.60 -8.93 -11.49
C PRO A 40 2.40 -7.72 -11.98
N ASN A 41 1.71 -6.72 -12.54
CA ASN A 41 2.33 -5.50 -13.07
C ASN A 41 2.31 -4.34 -12.06
N CYS A 42 1.83 -4.57 -10.83
CA CYS A 42 1.80 -3.58 -9.76
C CYS A 42 2.68 -4.03 -8.60
N ARG A 43 3.60 -3.15 -8.16
CA ARG A 43 4.53 -3.41 -7.05
C ARG A 43 4.18 -2.64 -5.78
N TRP A 44 3.01 -2.00 -5.74
CA TRP A 44 2.60 -1.20 -4.60
C TRP A 44 2.36 -2.06 -3.37
N ILE A 45 2.82 -1.55 -2.23
CA ILE A 45 2.49 -2.03 -0.89
C ILE A 45 1.37 -1.14 -0.36
N TYR A 46 0.36 -1.74 0.26
CA TYR A 46 -0.77 -1.03 0.84
C TYR A 46 -1.14 -1.61 2.21
N TYR A 47 -1.79 -0.79 3.03
CA TYR A 47 -2.43 -1.25 4.26
C TYR A 47 -3.90 -1.58 3.97
N ASP A 48 -4.31 -2.81 4.26
CA ASP A 48 -5.69 -3.25 4.06
C ASP A 48 -6.58 -2.69 5.17
N GLU A 49 -7.25 -1.57 4.90
CA GLU A 49 -8.23 -0.96 5.81
C GLU A 49 -9.62 -1.61 5.75
N SER A 50 -9.83 -2.60 4.86
CA SER A 50 -11.13 -3.24 4.74
C SER A 50 -11.49 -4.02 6.02
N ASN A 51 -12.78 -4.06 6.33
CA ASN A 51 -13.29 -4.83 7.47
C ASN A 51 -13.02 -6.33 7.31
N SER A 52 -13.09 -6.85 6.08
CA SER A 52 -12.89 -8.27 5.80
C SER A 52 -11.42 -8.71 5.82
N LYS A 53 -10.46 -7.76 5.78
CA LYS A 53 -9.02 -8.03 5.64
C LYS A 53 -8.69 -8.91 4.42
N ARG A 54 -9.50 -8.90 3.37
CA ARG A 54 -9.37 -9.77 2.19
C ARG A 54 -9.04 -9.02 0.90
N ARG A 55 -8.78 -7.72 0.99
CA ARG A 55 -8.41 -6.93 -0.19
C ARG A 55 -7.12 -7.50 -0.78
N SER A 56 -7.13 -7.75 -2.09
CA SER A 56 -6.01 -8.34 -2.83
C SER A 56 -5.30 -7.34 -3.77
N TRP A 57 -5.86 -6.13 -3.95
CA TRP A 57 -5.35 -5.11 -4.86
C TRP A 57 -5.22 -3.76 -4.13
N CYS A 58 -4.26 -2.92 -4.53
CA CYS A 58 -3.95 -1.66 -3.84
C CYS A 58 -5.06 -0.60 -3.94
N ASP A 59 -5.72 -0.52 -5.10
CA ASP A 59 -6.72 0.49 -5.44
C ASP A 59 -7.83 -0.09 -6.33
N ASP A 60 -8.77 0.77 -6.73
CA ASP A 60 -9.88 0.40 -7.62
C ASP A 60 -9.41 0.19 -9.06
N ASP A 61 -8.34 0.85 -9.49
CA ASP A 61 -7.77 0.71 -10.83
C ASP A 61 -7.22 -0.70 -11.06
N CYS A 62 -6.40 -1.22 -10.13
CA CYS A 62 -5.92 -2.59 -10.16
C CYS A 62 -7.07 -3.59 -10.07
N THR A 63 -8.10 -3.30 -9.25
CA THR A 63 -9.29 -4.14 -9.12
C THR A 63 -10.05 -4.24 -10.45
N ASN A 64 -10.32 -3.10 -11.09
CA ASN A 64 -11.02 -3.03 -12.37
C ASN A 64 -10.20 -3.70 -13.48
N MET A 65 -8.90 -3.40 -13.57
CA MET A 65 -8.03 -3.99 -14.59
C MET A 65 -7.99 -5.52 -14.49
N MET A 66 -7.86 -6.07 -13.28
CA MET A 66 -7.85 -7.53 -13.09
C MET A 66 -9.22 -8.16 -13.37
N ARG A 67 -10.32 -7.46 -13.08
CA ARG A 67 -11.68 -7.89 -13.45
C ARG A 67 -11.85 -7.97 -14.97
N VAL A 68 -11.42 -6.95 -15.69
CA VAL A 68 -11.48 -6.90 -17.17
C VAL A 68 -10.61 -7.99 -17.79
N ARG A 69 -9.39 -8.20 -17.29
CA ARG A 69 -8.51 -9.29 -17.78
C ARG A 69 -9.17 -10.66 -17.63
N ARG A 70 -9.67 -10.98 -16.44
CA ARG A 70 -10.38 -12.24 -16.17
C ARG A 70 -11.62 -12.43 -17.05
N PHE A 71 -12.36 -11.36 -17.32
CA PHE A 71 -13.50 -11.41 -18.23
C PHE A 71 -13.04 -11.78 -19.66
N ARG A 72 -12.04 -11.08 -20.19
CA ARG A 72 -11.50 -11.35 -21.54
C ARG A 72 -10.93 -12.77 -21.67
N GLU A 73 -10.26 -13.29 -20.65
CA GLU A 73 -9.74 -14.66 -20.64
C GLU A 73 -10.85 -15.70 -20.77
N ARG A 74 -11.95 -15.55 -20.01
CA ARG A 74 -13.10 -16.47 -20.11
C ARG A 74 -13.78 -16.43 -21.48
N HIS A 75 -13.89 -15.25 -22.09
CA HIS A 75 -14.51 -15.07 -23.40
C HIS A 75 -13.60 -15.40 -24.59
N ARG A 76 -12.31 -15.68 -24.36
CA ARG A 76 -11.39 -16.18 -25.39
C ARG A 76 -11.40 -17.69 -25.54
N LEU A 77 -11.86 -18.39 -24.50
CA LEU A 77 -11.88 -19.86 -24.41
C LEU A 77 -13.27 -20.44 -24.78
N ALA A 78 -14.22 -19.58 -25.16
CA ALA A 78 -15.52 -19.92 -25.71
C ALA A 78 -15.53 -19.60 -27.21
#